data_AF-A0A832WN75-F1
#
_entry.id   AF-A0A832WN75-F1
#
_cell.length_a   1.000
_cell.length_b   1.000
_cell.length_c   1.000
_cell.angle_alpha   90.00
_cell.angle_beta   90.00
_cell.angle_gamma   90.00
#
_symmetry.space_group_name_H-M   'P 1'
#
loop_
_entity.id
_entity.type
_entity.pdbx_description
1 polymer ?
#
loop_
_entity_poly.entity_id
_entity_poly.type
_entity_poly.pdbx_seq_one_letter_code
_entity_poly.pdbx_strand_id
1 'polypeptide(L)' 'LVIPTNNKGRKALSLVYWLLAREVSRLNGTPFNYELTDFETPL' A
#
# COMPACT_ATOMS: atom_id res chain seq x y z
N LEU A 1 2.28 13.74 10.53
CA LEU A 1 2.22 12.28 10.77
C LEU A 1 3.47 11.65 10.18
N VAL A 2 4.14 10.74 10.90
CA VAL A 2 5.32 10.01 10.41
C VAL A 2 5.04 8.52 10.55
N ILE A 3 5.35 7.74 9.51
CA ILE A 3 5.22 6.28 9.51
C ILE A 3 6.64 5.68 9.48
N PRO A 4 7.16 5.16 10.60
CA PRO A 4 8.48 4.53 10.64
C PRO A 4 8.42 3.16 9.96
N THR A 5 8.92 3.09 8.73
CA THR A 5 8.93 1.86 7.92
C THR A 5 10.21 1.75 7.09
N ASN A 6 10.53 0.55 6.63
CA ASN A 6 11.60 0.34 5.65
C ASN A 6 11.17 0.95 4.30
N ASN A 7 11.78 2.09 3.94
CA ASN A 7 11.47 2.84 2.73
C ASN A 7 12.37 2.51 1.53
N LYS A 8 13.21 1.47 1.60
CA LYS A 8 14.09 1.05 0.50
C LYS A 8 13.74 -0.32 -0.07
N GLY A 9 13.12 -1.19 0.72
CA GLY A 9 12.72 -2.52 0.26
C GLY A 9 11.51 -2.45 -0.66
N ARG A 10 11.60 -2.99 -1.89
CA ARG A 10 10.48 -3.07 -2.84
C ARG A 10 9.21 -3.61 -2.19
N LYS A 11 9.28 -4.80 -1.57
CA LYS A 11 8.15 -5.42 -0.86
C LYS A 11 7.61 -4.58 0.29
N ALA A 12 8.48 -3.87 1.02
CA ALA A 12 8.08 -3.04 2.14
C ALA A 12 7.30 -1.81 1.65
N LEU A 13 7.78 -1.16 0.59
CA LEU A 13 7.07 -0.04 -0.04
C LEU A 13 5.70 -0.49 -0.58
N SER A 14 5.65 -1.60 -1.32
CA SER A 14 4.41 -2.16 -1.85
C SER A 14 3.38 -2.41 -0.76
N LEU A 15 3.79 -3.03 0.35
CA LEU A 15 2.91 -3.29 1.49
C LEU A 15 2.40 -2.00 2.15
N VAL A 16 3.29 -1.04 2.39
CA VAL A 16 2.93 0.23 3.04
C VAL A 16 1.91 0.99 2.20
N TYR A 17 2.17 1.15 0.90
CA TYR A 17 1.25 1.88 0.03
C TYR A 17 -0.07 1.14 -0.19
N TRP A 18 -0.05 -0.19 -0.30
CA TRP A 18 -1.26 -0.99 -0.41
C TRP A 18 -2.15 -0.83 0.83
N LEU A 19 -1.58 -0.90 2.04
CA LEU A 19 -2.32 -0.71 3.29
C LEU A 19 -2.90 0.71 3.41
N LEU A 20 -2.12 1.73 3.07
CA LEU A 20 -2.57 3.12 3.11
C LEU A 20 -3.71 3.36 2.12
N ALA A 21 -3.59 2.88 0.89
CA ALA A 21 -4.62 3.03 -0.12
C ALA A 21 -5.90 2.28 0.28
N ARG A 22 -5.79 1.05 0.78
CA ARG A 22 -6.93 0.27 1.28
C ARG A 22 -7.68 0.99 2.38
N GLU A 23 -6.95 1.58 3.33
CA GLU A 23 -7.58 2.24 4.48
C GLU A 23 -8.20 3.59 4.12
N VAL A 24 -7.57 4.36 3.22
CA VAL A 24 -8.16 5.58 2.67
C VAL A 24 -9.44 5.24 1.88
N SER A 25 -9.43 4.19 1.07
CA SER A 25 -10.64 3.75 0.35
C SER A 25 -11.75 3.30 1.29
N ARG A 26 -11.41 2.55 2.35
CA ARG A 26 -12.37 2.15 3.40
C ARG A 26 -13.02 3.36 4.06
N LEU A 27 -12.24 4.39 4.41
CA LEU A 27 -12.74 5.62 5.02
C LEU A 27 -13.60 6.44 4.06
N ASN A 28 -13.28 6.42 2.76
CA ASN A 28 -14.03 7.12 1.72
C ASN A 28 -15.24 6.33 1.20
N GLY A 29 -15.45 5.09 1.64
CA GLY A 29 -16.52 4.22 1.14
C GLY A 29 -16.33 3.79 -0.32
N THR A 30 -15.10 3.84 -0.85
CA THR A 30 -14.80 3.45 -2.23
C THR A 30 -14.36 1.98 -2.28
N PRO A 31 -14.76 1.23 -3.33
CA PRO A 31 -14.31 -0.14 -3.50
C PRO A 31 -12.79 -0.20 -3.72
N PHE A 32 -12.13 -1.16 -3.07
CA PHE A 32 -10.69 -1.39 -3.19
C PHE A 32 -10.45 -2.85 -3.58
N ASN A 33 -10.20 -3.08 -4.87
CA ASN A 33 -10.06 -4.41 -5.47
C ASN A 33 -8.64 -4.69 -5.99
N TYR A 34 -7.64 -4.15 -5.30
CA TYR A 34 -6.23 -4.36 -5.64
C TYR A 34 -5.63 -5.44 -4.75
N GLU A 35 -4.90 -6.37 -5.37
CA GLU A 35 -4.04 -7.31 -4.65
C GLU A 35 -2.73 -6.63 -4.23
N LEU A 36 -2.01 -7.23 -3.28
CA LEU A 36 -0.72 -6.69 -2.85
C LEU A 36 0.31 -6.68 -4.00
N THR A 37 0.23 -7.70 -4.87
CA THR A 37 1.07 -7.86 -6.06
C THR A 37 0.90 -6.73 -7.07
N ASP A 38 -0.27 -6.09 -7.13
CA ASP A 38 -0.51 -4.91 -7.98
C ASP A 38 0.34 -3.70 -7.56
N PHE A 39 0.82 -3.70 -6.31
CA PHE A 39 1.70 -2.66 -5.77
C PHE A 39 3.19 -3.08 -5.83
N GLU A 40 3.52 -4.30 -6.26
CA GLU A 40 4.90 -4.74 -6.42
C GLU A 40 5.51 -4.21 -7.73
N THR A 41 6.71 -3.63 -7.63
CA THR A 41 7.45 -3.22 -8.84
C THR A 41 8.04 -4.45 -9.51
N PRO A 42 7.95 -4.58 -10.85
CA PRO A 42 8.61 -5.64 -11.61
C PRO A 42 10.10 -5.74 -11.31
N LEU A 43 10.65 -6.94 -11.52
CA LEU A 43 12.03 -7.25 -11.19
C LEU A 43 13.04 -6.47 -12.03
#